data_AF-A0AAV0AJR9-F1
#
_entry.id   AF-A0AAV0AJR9-F1
#
_cell.length_a   1.000
_cell.length_b   1.000
_cell.length_c   1.000
_cell.angle_alpha   90.00
_cell.angle_beta   90.00
_cell.angle_gamma   90.00
#
_symmetry.space_group_name_H-M   'P 1'
#
loop_
_entity.id
_entity.type
_entity.pdbx_description
1 polymer ?
#
loop_
_entity_poly.entity_id
_entity_poly.type
_entity_poly.pdbx_seq_one_letter_code
_entity_poly.pdbx_strand_id
1 'polypeptide(L)'
;MSYGTISSEAHSALAIAMNQLGGKSNTGEGGKDASRSQIMPNGDTMRSAIKQVALGQFGVTSNYLADSDKLQIKMAQGAKPGEGGELPGHKFSESIAKTRHSTPGVGLISPPPHHDIYSIKDLKQLIYDLKCANPRARVSVKLVSEVGVGIVASGVAKAKADHILISGHDGGTGASRWTGIKYAGLPWELGLAETHQTLVHNNLRGRVCLQTNGQIRTGRDVAIAAMLGAK
;
A
#
# COMPACT_ATOMS: atom_id res chain seq x y z
N MET A 1 3.25 3.45 -5.99
CA MET A 1 4.70 3.17 -6.17
C MET A 1 5.45 4.30 -5.50
N SER A 2 6.62 4.07 -4.88
CA SER A 2 7.28 5.12 -4.08
C SER A 2 7.99 6.16 -4.94
N TYR A 3 7.96 7.41 -4.48
CA TYR A 3 8.90 8.43 -4.94
C TYR A 3 10.34 7.97 -4.63
N GLY A 4 11.19 8.01 -5.65
CA GLY A 4 12.55 7.46 -5.65
C GLY A 4 12.66 6.12 -6.40
N THR A 5 11.63 5.26 -6.33
CA THR A 5 11.57 4.11 -7.25
C THR A 5 11.20 4.58 -8.65
N ILE A 6 10.20 5.45 -8.76
CA ILE A 6 9.86 6.18 -9.99
C ILE A 6 10.22 7.66 -9.83
N SER A 7 10.35 8.36 -10.96
CA SER A 7 10.69 9.80 -10.98
C SER A 7 9.56 10.66 -10.39
N SER A 8 9.87 11.92 -10.09
CA SER A 8 8.88 12.88 -9.58
C SER A 8 7.78 13.14 -10.62
N GLU A 9 8.16 13.21 -11.89
CA GLU A 9 7.29 13.43 -13.04
C GLU A 9 6.32 12.28 -13.20
N ALA A 10 6.83 11.03 -13.21
CA ALA A 10 5.98 9.84 -13.30
C ALA A 10 5.03 9.73 -12.09
N HIS A 11 5.54 9.99 -10.89
CA HIS A 11 4.72 9.95 -9.67
C HIS A 11 3.63 11.03 -9.66
N SER A 12 3.93 12.21 -10.17
CA SER A 12 2.99 13.34 -10.21
C SER A 12 1.98 13.20 -11.34
N ALA A 13 2.39 12.72 -12.52
CA ALA A 13 1.51 12.41 -13.62
C ALA A 13 0.43 11.38 -13.22
N LEU A 14 0.83 10.31 -12.52
CA LEU A 14 -0.13 9.33 -11.98
C LEU A 14 -1.09 9.97 -10.97
N ALA A 15 -0.62 10.90 -10.13
CA ALA A 15 -1.49 11.54 -9.16
C ALA A 15 -2.53 12.43 -9.84
N ILE A 16 -2.09 13.30 -10.77
CA ILE A 16 -2.96 14.19 -11.53
C ILE A 16 -4.00 13.37 -12.31
N ALA A 17 -3.57 12.37 -13.09
CA ALA A 17 -4.46 11.55 -13.90
C ALA A 17 -5.53 10.85 -13.04
N MET A 18 -5.14 10.24 -11.91
CA MET A 18 -6.11 9.57 -11.05
C MET A 18 -7.07 10.56 -10.38
N ASN A 19 -6.62 11.77 -10.03
CA ASN A 19 -7.47 12.79 -9.45
C ASN A 19 -8.50 13.32 -10.46
N GLN A 20 -8.09 13.54 -11.71
CA GLN A 20 -8.99 13.94 -12.80
C GLN A 20 -10.07 12.88 -13.10
N LEU A 21 -9.70 11.59 -13.01
CA LEU A 21 -10.63 10.47 -13.20
C LEU A 21 -11.54 10.21 -11.98
N GLY A 22 -11.38 10.93 -10.87
CA GLY A 22 -12.06 10.62 -9.59
C GLY A 22 -11.59 9.30 -8.94
N GLY A 23 -10.52 8.71 -9.47
CA GLY A 23 -9.84 7.55 -8.91
C GLY A 23 -8.91 7.93 -7.76
N LYS A 24 -8.01 7.02 -7.37
CA LYS A 24 -7.08 7.26 -6.27
C LYS A 24 -5.68 6.76 -6.62
N SER A 25 -4.68 7.64 -6.53
CA SER A 25 -3.27 7.27 -6.56
C SER A 25 -2.72 7.02 -5.14
N ASN A 26 -1.63 6.26 -5.05
CA ASN A 26 -0.97 5.90 -3.79
C ASN A 26 0.51 6.33 -3.81
N THR A 27 0.95 6.99 -2.73
CA THR A 27 2.33 7.50 -2.54
C THR A 27 3.40 6.42 -2.53
N GLY A 28 3.03 5.16 -2.28
CA GLY A 28 3.99 4.15 -1.90
C GLY A 28 4.73 4.51 -0.61
N GLU A 29 5.91 3.90 -0.43
CA GLU A 29 6.70 3.94 0.81
C GLU A 29 7.61 5.18 0.94
N GLY A 30 7.58 6.08 -0.04
CA GLY A 30 8.62 7.11 -0.17
C GLY A 30 8.35 8.43 0.53
N GLY A 31 7.22 8.54 1.25
CA GLY A 31 6.69 9.82 1.69
C GLY A 31 6.12 10.66 0.54
N LYS A 32 5.76 11.91 0.86
CA LYS A 32 5.26 12.89 -0.11
C LYS A 32 5.56 14.30 0.40
N ASP A 33 6.09 15.16 -0.47
CA ASP A 33 6.22 16.59 -0.20
C ASP A 33 4.82 17.25 -0.04
N ALA A 34 4.66 18.04 1.03
CA ALA A 34 3.40 18.73 1.36
C ALA A 34 2.95 19.72 0.27
N SER A 35 3.89 20.33 -0.46
CA SER A 35 3.60 21.26 -1.57
C SER A 35 2.75 20.60 -2.66
N ARG A 36 2.84 19.29 -2.84
CA ARG A 36 2.04 18.54 -3.83
C ARG A 36 0.54 18.53 -3.54
N SER A 37 0.10 18.99 -2.37
CA SER A 37 -1.33 19.20 -2.07
C SER A 37 -1.87 20.54 -2.52
N GLN A 38 -1.02 21.48 -2.92
CA GLN A 38 -1.47 22.76 -3.46
C GLN A 38 -2.18 22.55 -4.78
N ILE A 39 -3.22 23.35 -5.00
CA ILE A 39 -3.95 23.40 -6.27
C ILE A 39 -3.10 24.22 -7.24
N MET A 40 -2.84 23.65 -8.40
CA MET A 40 -2.08 24.28 -9.48
C MET A 40 -2.95 25.32 -10.21
N PRO A 41 -2.36 26.27 -10.96
CA PRO A 41 -3.12 27.28 -11.69
C PRO A 41 -4.18 26.74 -12.66
N ASN A 42 -3.98 25.52 -13.15
CA ASN A 42 -4.93 24.82 -14.03
C ASN A 42 -6.05 24.08 -13.28
N GLY A 43 -6.11 24.18 -11.94
CA GLY A 43 -7.09 23.50 -11.08
C GLY A 43 -6.69 22.08 -10.67
N ASP A 44 -5.61 21.52 -11.22
CA ASP A 44 -5.15 20.18 -10.86
C ASP A 44 -4.45 20.14 -9.50
N THR A 45 -4.31 18.93 -8.96
CA THR A 45 -3.49 18.68 -7.78
C THR A 45 -2.64 17.43 -7.95
N MET A 46 -1.40 17.49 -7.47
CA MET A 46 -0.47 16.36 -7.43
C MET A 46 -0.67 15.49 -6.17
N ARG A 47 -1.75 15.71 -5.42
CA ARG A 47 -2.04 14.99 -4.19
C ARG A 47 -2.38 13.54 -4.46
N SER A 48 -1.65 12.63 -3.85
CA SER A 48 -2.08 11.23 -3.77
C SER A 48 -3.11 11.03 -2.67
N ALA A 49 -4.30 10.54 -3.01
CA ALA A 49 -5.39 10.31 -2.08
C ALA A 49 -5.08 9.20 -1.05
N ILE A 50 -4.32 8.18 -1.46
CA ILE A 50 -3.86 7.10 -0.59
C ILE A 50 -2.44 7.37 -0.13
N LYS A 51 -2.24 7.34 1.19
CA LYS A 51 -0.94 7.50 1.83
C LYS A 51 -0.52 6.18 2.47
N GLN A 52 0.66 5.69 2.13
CA GLN A 52 1.15 4.43 2.68
C GLN A 52 1.89 4.65 4.00
N VAL A 53 1.68 3.72 4.95
CA VAL A 53 2.46 3.55 6.17
C VAL A 53 3.15 2.20 6.04
N ALA A 54 4.46 2.23 5.85
CA ALA A 54 5.29 1.07 5.62
C ALA A 54 6.38 0.99 6.68
N LEU A 55 7.16 -0.09 6.63
CA LEU A 55 8.03 -0.54 7.70
C LEU A 55 9.12 0.47 8.06
N GLY A 56 9.67 1.17 7.06
CA GLY A 56 10.65 2.24 7.29
C GLY A 56 10.07 3.59 7.72
N GLN A 57 8.74 3.71 7.77
CA GLN A 57 7.99 4.95 8.09
C GLN A 57 8.52 6.23 7.43
N PHE A 58 9.14 6.11 6.24
CA PHE A 58 9.76 7.24 5.56
C PHE A 58 8.73 8.32 5.19
N GLY A 59 8.98 9.54 5.65
CA GLY A 59 8.11 10.69 5.39
C GLY A 59 6.72 10.60 6.01
N VAL A 60 6.50 9.70 6.98
CA VAL A 60 5.25 9.60 7.73
C VAL A 60 5.26 10.69 8.82
N THR A 61 4.50 11.75 8.59
CA THR A 61 4.35 12.89 9.49
C THR A 61 2.87 13.15 9.79
N SER A 62 2.54 13.91 10.83
CA SER A 62 1.15 14.24 11.15
C SER A 62 0.43 14.92 9.98
N ASN A 63 1.11 15.85 9.27
CA ASN A 63 0.56 16.49 8.08
C ASN A 63 0.33 15.49 6.93
N TYR A 64 1.27 14.57 6.70
CA TYR A 64 1.14 13.52 5.70
C TYR A 64 -0.07 12.61 5.97
N LEU A 65 -0.29 12.24 7.23
CA LEU A 65 -1.43 11.41 7.65
C LEU A 65 -2.76 12.16 7.52
N ALA A 66 -2.81 13.43 7.94
CA ALA A 66 -3.99 14.29 7.86
C ALA A 66 -4.40 14.63 6.41
N ASP A 67 -3.42 14.72 5.50
CA ASP A 67 -3.61 14.94 4.05
C ASP A 67 -4.04 13.66 3.28
N SER A 68 -4.74 12.71 3.91
CA SER A 68 -5.12 11.44 3.27
C SER A 68 -6.62 11.18 3.30
N ASP A 69 -7.13 10.52 2.25
CA ASP A 69 -8.49 9.98 2.21
C ASP A 69 -8.50 8.51 2.63
N LYS A 70 -7.36 7.84 2.42
CA LYS A 70 -7.09 6.47 2.85
C LYS A 70 -5.64 6.33 3.31
N LEU A 71 -5.45 5.71 4.46
CA LEU A 71 -4.16 5.29 4.98
C LEU A 71 -3.99 3.80 4.68
N GLN A 72 -2.88 3.42 4.05
CA GLN A 72 -2.60 2.01 3.73
C GLN A 72 -1.41 1.49 4.52
N ILE A 73 -1.66 0.61 5.48
CA ILE A 73 -0.64 -0.19 6.15
C ILE A 73 -0.14 -1.23 5.15
N LYS A 74 1.13 -1.17 4.78
CA LYS A 74 1.75 -2.15 3.90
C LYS A 74 2.41 -3.24 4.73
N MET A 75 1.77 -4.39 4.86
CA MET A 75 2.40 -5.56 5.49
C MET A 75 3.44 -6.16 4.54
N ALA A 76 3.07 -6.32 3.27
CA ALA A 76 3.90 -6.99 2.29
C ALA A 76 3.62 -6.52 0.84
N GLN A 77 4.41 -7.00 -0.11
CA GLN A 77 4.16 -6.86 -1.55
C GLN A 77 4.50 -8.14 -2.31
N GLY A 78 3.80 -8.41 -3.41
CA GLY A 78 3.94 -9.64 -4.19
C GLY A 78 5.36 -10.00 -4.59
N ALA A 79 6.12 -9.03 -5.10
CA ALA A 79 7.48 -9.25 -5.58
C ALA A 79 8.49 -9.68 -4.50
N LYS A 80 8.20 -9.39 -3.22
CA LYS A 80 9.05 -9.74 -2.08
C LYS A 80 8.25 -9.69 -0.79
N PRO A 81 7.45 -10.73 -0.49
CA PRO A 81 6.50 -10.70 0.61
C PRO A 81 7.15 -10.69 1.99
N GLY A 82 8.27 -11.39 2.16
CA GLY A 82 9.01 -11.52 3.42
C GLY A 82 10.12 -10.49 3.64
N GLU A 83 10.19 -9.44 2.81
CA GLU A 83 11.29 -8.46 2.86
C GLU A 83 10.76 -7.01 2.87
N GLY A 84 11.61 -6.09 3.31
CA GLY A 84 11.35 -4.65 3.28
C GLY A 84 11.53 -3.99 1.90
N GLY A 85 11.12 -2.73 1.80
CA GLY A 85 11.42 -1.87 0.67
C GLY A 85 12.92 -1.67 0.47
N GLU A 86 13.34 -1.45 -0.78
CA GLU A 86 14.75 -1.20 -1.12
C GLU A 86 14.83 -0.02 -2.10
N LEU A 87 15.75 0.89 -1.82
CA LEU A 87 16.09 1.98 -2.72
C LEU A 87 17.62 2.14 -2.77
N PRO A 88 18.26 1.86 -3.92
CA PRO A 88 19.71 2.03 -4.08
C PRO A 88 20.18 3.47 -3.83
N GLY A 89 21.34 3.63 -3.20
CA GLY A 89 21.88 4.94 -2.81
C GLY A 89 22.11 5.90 -3.99
N HIS A 90 22.49 5.40 -5.15
CA HIS A 90 22.68 6.23 -6.36
C HIS A 90 21.37 6.85 -6.89
N LYS A 91 20.19 6.34 -6.47
CA LYS A 91 18.89 6.95 -6.78
C LYS A 91 18.47 7.97 -5.72
N PHE A 92 19.25 8.12 -4.66
CA PHE A 92 18.88 8.88 -3.47
C PHE A 92 19.35 10.34 -3.57
N SER A 93 18.61 11.12 -4.36
CA SER A 93 18.84 12.57 -4.50
C SER A 93 18.49 13.33 -3.23
N GLU A 94 19.00 14.56 -3.09
CA GLU A 94 18.72 15.43 -1.94
C GLU A 94 17.21 15.65 -1.70
N SER A 95 16.43 15.78 -2.77
CA SER A 95 14.97 15.94 -2.66
C SER A 95 14.29 14.70 -2.08
N ILE A 96 14.75 13.49 -2.43
CA ILE A 96 14.23 12.23 -1.89
C ILE A 96 14.68 12.09 -0.43
N ALA A 97 15.93 12.41 -0.14
CA ALA A 97 16.49 12.42 1.21
C ALA A 97 15.70 13.34 2.16
N LYS A 98 15.40 14.56 1.70
CA LYS A 98 14.53 15.52 2.41
C LYS A 98 13.13 14.96 2.66
N THR A 99 12.51 14.36 1.64
CA THR A 99 11.16 13.78 1.76
C THR A 99 11.11 12.61 2.75
N ARG A 100 12.20 11.83 2.85
CA ARG A 100 12.27 10.65 3.72
C ARG A 100 12.92 10.91 5.08
N HIS A 101 13.38 12.13 5.35
CA HIS A 101 14.17 12.48 6.53
C HIS A 101 15.40 11.57 6.70
N SER A 102 16.15 11.39 5.60
CA SER A 102 17.32 10.51 5.57
C SER A 102 18.52 11.18 4.88
N THR A 103 19.65 10.48 4.81
CA THR A 103 20.93 11.02 4.34
C THR A 103 21.09 10.83 2.82
N PRO A 104 21.33 11.90 2.04
CA PRO A 104 21.57 11.81 0.60
C PRO A 104 22.65 10.79 0.23
N GLY A 105 22.47 10.06 -0.89
CA GLY A 105 23.42 9.07 -1.39
C GLY A 105 23.48 7.74 -0.64
N VAL A 106 22.87 7.62 0.54
CA VAL A 106 22.85 6.37 1.33
C VAL A 106 21.72 5.46 0.88
N GLY A 107 22.03 4.19 0.60
CA GLY A 107 21.03 3.19 0.25
C GLY A 107 20.08 2.91 1.41
N LEU A 108 18.78 2.79 1.10
CA LEU A 108 17.75 2.52 2.09
C LEU A 108 17.21 1.10 1.93
N ILE A 109 17.42 0.29 2.96
CA ILE A 109 16.79 -1.02 3.12
C ILE A 109 15.87 -0.88 4.33
N SER A 110 14.55 -1.00 4.10
CA SER A 110 13.60 -1.01 5.20
C SER A 110 13.70 -2.32 5.99
N PRO A 111 13.45 -2.30 7.31
CA PRO A 111 13.33 -3.53 8.08
C PRO A 111 12.23 -4.44 7.48
N PRO A 112 12.38 -5.79 7.53
CA PRO A 112 11.36 -6.71 7.04
C PRO A 112 10.03 -6.75 7.82
N PRO A 113 9.98 -6.49 9.14
CA PRO A 113 8.73 -6.29 9.86
C PRO A 113 8.47 -4.81 10.20
N HIS A 114 7.19 -4.46 10.38
CA HIS A 114 6.81 -3.26 11.13
C HIS A 114 7.21 -3.48 12.59
N HIS A 115 8.06 -2.61 13.14
CA HIS A 115 8.54 -2.77 14.53
C HIS A 115 7.47 -2.50 15.60
N ASP A 116 6.32 -1.98 15.19
CA ASP A 116 5.11 -1.76 15.96
C ASP A 116 4.02 -2.80 15.67
N ILE A 117 4.31 -3.87 14.90
CA ILE A 117 3.36 -4.95 14.60
C ILE A 117 4.02 -6.32 14.76
N TYR A 118 3.88 -6.95 15.93
CA TYR A 118 4.34 -8.33 16.17
C TYR A 118 3.19 -9.33 16.34
N SER A 119 1.95 -8.83 16.42
CA SER A 119 0.75 -9.63 16.57
C SER A 119 -0.46 -8.92 15.96
N ILE A 120 -1.58 -9.64 15.85
CA ILE A 120 -2.84 -9.05 15.38
C ILE A 120 -3.37 -7.93 16.30
N LYS A 121 -3.00 -7.96 17.59
CA LYS A 121 -3.36 -6.92 18.55
C LYS A 121 -2.59 -5.63 18.27
N ASP A 122 -1.33 -5.76 17.88
CA ASP A 122 -0.48 -4.61 17.55
C ASP A 122 -0.94 -3.97 16.23
N LEU A 123 -1.33 -4.78 15.23
CA LEU A 123 -1.97 -4.26 14.03
C LEU A 123 -3.26 -3.49 14.36
N LYS A 124 -4.06 -4.01 15.30
CA LYS A 124 -5.26 -3.29 15.78
C LYS A 124 -4.88 -1.96 16.44
N GLN A 125 -3.79 -1.91 17.20
CA GLN A 125 -3.30 -0.67 17.81
C GLN A 125 -2.88 0.33 16.73
N LEU A 126 -2.10 -0.07 15.73
CA LEU A 126 -1.73 0.84 14.64
C LEU A 126 -2.97 1.33 13.86
N ILE A 127 -3.94 0.46 13.59
CA ILE A 127 -5.21 0.87 12.96
C ILE A 127 -5.93 1.92 13.81
N TYR A 128 -5.94 1.75 15.14
CA TYR A 128 -6.51 2.72 16.06
C TYR A 128 -5.76 4.05 15.99
N ASP A 129 -4.43 4.04 16.08
CA ASP A 129 -3.60 5.24 16.06
C ASP A 129 -3.77 6.02 14.75
N LEU A 130 -3.84 5.33 13.60
CA LEU A 130 -4.09 5.96 12.31
C LEU A 130 -5.48 6.59 12.21
N LYS A 131 -6.50 5.97 12.80
CA LYS A 131 -7.86 6.54 12.88
C LYS A 131 -7.93 7.72 13.84
N CYS A 132 -7.15 7.72 14.92
CA CYS A 132 -7.00 8.88 15.80
C CYS A 132 -6.27 10.03 15.09
N ALA A 133 -5.21 9.74 14.35
CA ALA A 133 -4.44 10.74 13.61
C ALA A 133 -5.24 11.37 12.46
N ASN A 134 -6.12 10.61 11.80
CA ASN A 134 -7.03 11.12 10.79
C ASN A 134 -8.40 10.41 10.85
N PRO A 135 -9.37 10.96 11.60
CA PRO A 135 -10.70 10.36 11.76
C PRO A 135 -11.53 10.24 10.48
N ARG A 136 -11.16 10.98 9.43
CA ARG A 136 -11.85 10.96 8.12
C ARG A 136 -11.29 9.91 7.18
N ALA A 137 -10.05 9.46 7.39
CA ALA A 137 -9.41 8.51 6.50
C ALA A 137 -9.86 7.07 6.78
N ARG A 138 -10.05 6.31 5.70
CA ARG A 138 -10.21 4.86 5.81
C ARG A 138 -8.86 4.19 5.97
N VAL A 139 -8.78 3.11 6.75
CA VAL A 139 -7.56 2.32 6.91
C VAL A 139 -7.62 1.06 6.05
N SER A 140 -6.59 0.87 5.21
CA SER A 140 -6.40 -0.28 4.34
C SER A 140 -5.21 -1.09 4.80
N VAL A 141 -5.32 -2.41 4.81
CA VAL A 141 -4.18 -3.31 5.06
C VAL A 141 -3.86 -4.05 3.78
N LYS A 142 -2.62 -3.90 3.29
CA LYS A 142 -2.11 -4.59 2.11
C LYS A 142 -1.38 -5.86 2.53
N LEU A 143 -1.96 -7.00 2.15
CA LEU A 143 -1.44 -8.34 2.28
C LEU A 143 -0.98 -8.86 0.91
N VAL A 144 -0.31 -10.01 0.94
CA VAL A 144 0.05 -10.78 -0.25
C VAL A 144 -0.70 -12.11 -0.21
N SER A 145 -1.08 -12.60 -1.37
CA SER A 145 -1.68 -13.91 -1.55
C SER A 145 -0.70 -15.02 -1.10
N GLU A 146 -1.15 -15.84 -0.17
CA GLU A 146 -0.47 -17.03 0.36
C GLU A 146 -1.54 -17.94 0.97
N VAL A 147 -1.25 -19.24 1.11
CA VAL A 147 -2.15 -20.17 1.80
C VAL A 147 -2.41 -19.68 3.22
N GLY A 148 -3.69 -19.54 3.60
CA GLY A 148 -4.08 -19.09 4.94
C GLY A 148 -4.25 -17.58 5.07
N VAL A 149 -4.07 -16.81 3.99
CA VAL A 149 -4.31 -15.36 3.99
C VAL A 149 -5.74 -15.00 4.40
N GLY A 150 -6.73 -15.87 4.15
CA GLY A 150 -8.12 -15.64 4.57
C GLY A 150 -8.30 -15.65 6.09
N ILE A 151 -7.51 -16.46 6.81
CA ILE A 151 -7.49 -16.49 8.28
C ILE A 151 -6.93 -15.16 8.81
N VAL A 152 -5.81 -14.72 8.24
CA VAL A 152 -5.19 -13.43 8.57
C VAL A 152 -6.17 -12.27 8.29
N ALA A 153 -6.82 -12.28 7.12
CA ALA A 153 -7.80 -11.26 6.73
C ALA A 153 -8.99 -11.19 7.69
N SER A 154 -9.41 -12.32 8.27
CA SER A 154 -10.46 -12.35 9.31
C SER A 154 -10.00 -11.64 10.59
N GLY A 155 -8.73 -11.82 10.98
CA GLY A 155 -8.09 -11.03 12.04
C GLY A 155 -8.08 -9.54 11.73
N VAL A 156 -7.66 -9.17 10.50
CA VAL A 156 -7.60 -7.78 10.04
C VAL A 156 -8.99 -7.10 10.07
N ALA A 157 -10.04 -7.81 9.64
CA ALA A 157 -11.41 -7.31 9.72
C ALA A 157 -11.86 -7.11 11.18
N LYS A 158 -11.51 -8.02 12.10
CA LYS A 158 -11.78 -7.87 13.54
C LYS A 158 -10.96 -6.71 14.16
N ALA A 159 -9.78 -6.43 13.62
CA ALA A 159 -8.93 -5.30 13.97
C ALA A 159 -9.43 -3.93 13.46
N LYS A 160 -10.63 -3.89 12.84
CA LYS A 160 -11.32 -2.66 12.39
C LYS A 160 -10.66 -1.96 11.20
N ALA A 161 -9.94 -2.69 10.35
CA ALA A 161 -9.58 -2.18 9.02
C ALA A 161 -10.84 -1.97 8.18
N ASP A 162 -10.84 -0.97 7.30
CA ASP A 162 -11.97 -0.66 6.41
C ASP A 162 -11.78 -1.31 5.02
N HIS A 163 -10.52 -1.54 4.62
CA HIS A 163 -10.15 -2.17 3.36
C HIS A 163 -9.08 -3.24 3.58
N ILE A 164 -9.17 -4.35 2.84
CA ILE A 164 -8.12 -5.37 2.75
C ILE A 164 -7.72 -5.46 1.28
N LEU A 165 -6.43 -5.37 0.99
CA LEU A 165 -5.89 -5.51 -0.36
C LEU A 165 -5.07 -6.80 -0.43
N ILE A 166 -5.46 -7.73 -1.29
CA ILE A 166 -4.73 -8.97 -1.57
C ILE A 166 -3.91 -8.77 -2.85
N SER A 167 -2.58 -8.77 -2.70
CA SER A 167 -1.66 -8.62 -3.83
C SER A 167 -1.18 -9.98 -4.34
N GLY A 168 -1.19 -10.19 -5.65
CA GLY A 168 -0.60 -11.37 -6.28
C GLY A 168 0.93 -11.34 -6.27
N HIS A 169 1.56 -12.51 -6.41
CA HIS A 169 3.02 -12.67 -6.52
C HIS A 169 3.65 -11.90 -7.70
N ASP A 170 2.86 -11.68 -8.74
CA ASP A 170 3.22 -11.05 -10.00
C ASP A 170 3.28 -9.51 -9.96
N GLY A 171 3.08 -8.91 -8.77
CA GLY A 171 3.24 -7.47 -8.56
C GLY A 171 4.64 -6.97 -8.94
N GLY A 172 4.72 -5.77 -9.54
CA GLY A 172 6.00 -5.16 -9.91
C GLY A 172 6.80 -4.64 -8.71
N THR A 173 8.11 -4.49 -8.89
CA THR A 173 9.02 -3.84 -7.93
C THR A 173 10.12 -3.09 -8.66
N GLY A 174 10.62 -2.01 -8.07
CA GLY A 174 11.78 -1.28 -8.62
C GLY A 174 13.13 -1.86 -8.18
N ALA A 175 13.17 -2.59 -7.08
CA ALA A 175 14.36 -3.26 -6.55
C ALA A 175 13.94 -4.43 -5.65
N SER A 176 14.47 -5.62 -5.92
CA SER A 176 14.29 -6.83 -5.12
C SER A 176 15.24 -7.93 -5.61
N ARG A 177 15.52 -8.91 -4.76
CA ARG A 177 16.23 -10.14 -5.14
C ARG A 177 15.40 -10.99 -6.10
N TRP A 178 16.07 -11.61 -7.07
CA TRP A 178 15.43 -12.52 -8.02
C TRP A 178 14.66 -13.65 -7.35
N THR A 179 15.17 -14.16 -6.24
CA THR A 179 14.53 -15.23 -5.50
C THR A 179 13.16 -14.82 -4.97
N GLY A 180 13.03 -13.61 -4.41
CA GLY A 180 11.73 -13.08 -3.97
C GLY A 180 10.74 -12.94 -5.13
N ILE A 181 11.19 -12.40 -6.26
CA ILE A 181 10.34 -12.19 -7.45
C ILE A 181 9.85 -13.52 -8.05
N LYS A 182 10.68 -14.55 -8.03
CA LYS A 182 10.40 -15.82 -8.73
C LYS A 182 9.77 -16.89 -7.85
N TYR A 183 10.00 -16.87 -6.54
CA TYR A 183 9.67 -17.99 -5.65
C TYR A 183 8.83 -17.61 -4.43
N ALA A 184 8.37 -16.37 -4.29
CA ALA A 184 7.57 -15.95 -3.15
C ALA A 184 6.18 -15.43 -3.55
N GLY A 185 5.17 -15.74 -2.73
CA GLY A 185 3.77 -15.38 -2.95
C GLY A 185 3.01 -16.33 -3.89
N LEU A 186 1.69 -16.17 -3.96
CA LEU A 186 0.79 -16.91 -4.83
C LEU A 186 0.00 -16.01 -5.79
N PRO A 187 -0.67 -16.58 -6.82
CA PRO A 187 -1.63 -15.87 -7.66
C PRO A 187 -2.70 -15.16 -6.84
N TRP A 188 -3.10 -13.96 -7.27
CA TRP A 188 -4.09 -13.18 -6.52
C TRP A 188 -5.46 -13.84 -6.55
N GLU A 189 -5.79 -14.62 -7.59
CA GLU A 189 -7.04 -15.34 -7.74
C GLU A 189 -7.28 -16.29 -6.55
N LEU A 190 -6.24 -17.02 -6.12
CA LEU A 190 -6.31 -17.94 -5.01
C LEU A 190 -6.52 -17.21 -3.68
N GLY A 191 -5.64 -16.25 -3.36
CA GLY A 191 -5.73 -15.53 -2.09
C GLY A 191 -6.97 -14.63 -1.99
N LEU A 192 -7.43 -14.06 -3.10
CA LEU A 192 -8.65 -13.26 -3.15
C LEU A 192 -9.88 -14.14 -2.87
N ALA A 193 -9.99 -15.28 -3.55
CA ALA A 193 -11.09 -16.22 -3.36
C ALA A 193 -11.10 -16.79 -1.93
N GLU A 194 -9.95 -17.22 -1.41
CA GLU A 194 -9.81 -17.72 -0.04
C GLU A 194 -10.22 -16.65 0.99
N THR A 195 -9.75 -15.42 0.79
CA THR A 195 -10.11 -14.29 1.65
C THR A 195 -11.60 -14.01 1.60
N HIS A 196 -12.20 -13.98 0.41
CA HIS A 196 -13.62 -13.76 0.24
C HIS A 196 -14.44 -14.83 0.99
N GLN A 197 -14.16 -16.11 0.72
CA GLN A 197 -14.86 -17.24 1.32
C GLN A 197 -14.73 -17.25 2.84
N THR A 198 -13.53 -17.03 3.37
CA THR A 198 -13.28 -17.05 4.82
C THR A 198 -14.00 -15.89 5.52
N LEU A 199 -13.97 -14.69 4.94
CA LEU A 199 -14.70 -13.54 5.49
C LEU A 199 -16.22 -13.75 5.45
N VAL A 200 -16.75 -14.41 4.42
CA VAL A 200 -18.18 -14.75 4.33
C VAL A 200 -18.55 -15.77 5.41
N HIS A 201 -17.78 -16.87 5.51
CA HIS A 201 -18.00 -17.93 6.49
C HIS A 201 -18.00 -17.40 7.93
N ASN A 202 -17.16 -16.40 8.22
CA ASN A 202 -17.07 -15.77 9.54
C ASN A 202 -18.04 -14.59 9.75
N ASN A 203 -18.94 -14.30 8.80
CA ASN A 203 -19.83 -13.13 8.82
C ASN A 203 -19.09 -11.79 9.02
N LEU A 204 -17.92 -11.66 8.39
CA LEU A 204 -17.05 -10.47 8.42
C LEU A 204 -17.02 -9.73 7.08
N ARG A 205 -17.45 -10.37 5.98
CA ARG A 205 -17.34 -9.79 4.62
C ARG A 205 -18.05 -8.44 4.48
N GLY A 206 -19.15 -8.21 5.20
CA GLY A 206 -19.88 -6.94 5.21
C GLY A 206 -19.14 -5.79 5.90
N ARG A 207 -18.06 -6.06 6.65
CA ARG A 207 -17.32 -5.06 7.44
C ARG A 207 -16.18 -4.40 6.68
N VAL A 208 -15.72 -5.02 5.59
CA VAL A 208 -14.51 -4.60 4.86
C VAL A 208 -14.74 -4.55 3.35
N CYS A 209 -14.08 -3.61 2.68
CA CYS A 209 -13.94 -3.64 1.23
C CYS A 209 -12.72 -4.49 0.86
N LEU A 210 -12.88 -5.43 -0.07
CA LEU A 210 -11.79 -6.31 -0.50
C LEU A 210 -11.29 -5.83 -1.85
N GLN A 211 -9.99 -5.61 -2.00
CA GLN A 211 -9.35 -5.12 -3.22
C GLN A 211 -8.29 -6.12 -3.67
N THR A 212 -7.91 -6.07 -4.95
CA THR A 212 -6.80 -6.88 -5.45
C THR A 212 -5.93 -6.11 -6.45
N ASN A 213 -4.68 -6.54 -6.60
CA ASN A 213 -3.79 -6.16 -7.67
C ASN A 213 -2.83 -7.32 -7.98
N GLY A 214 -2.16 -7.23 -9.12
CA GLY A 214 -1.33 -8.30 -9.67
C GLY A 214 -1.55 -8.37 -11.17
N GLN A 215 -0.73 -7.64 -11.94
CA GLN A 215 -0.78 -7.55 -13.41
C GLN A 215 -2.18 -7.42 -14.05
N ILE A 216 -3.13 -6.76 -13.38
CA ILE A 216 -4.46 -6.47 -13.94
C ILE A 216 -4.28 -5.48 -15.09
N ARG A 217 -4.44 -5.96 -16.33
CA ARG A 217 -4.14 -5.20 -17.54
C ARG A 217 -5.36 -5.07 -18.45
N THR A 218 -6.34 -5.95 -18.31
CA THR A 218 -7.49 -6.04 -19.19
C THR A 218 -8.80 -5.89 -18.43
N GLY A 219 -9.88 -5.52 -19.13
CA GLY A 219 -11.23 -5.53 -18.56
C GLY A 219 -11.69 -6.91 -18.11
N ARG A 220 -11.18 -7.97 -18.76
CA ARG A 220 -11.43 -9.37 -18.34
C ARG A 220 -10.84 -9.64 -16.95
N ASP A 221 -9.61 -9.18 -16.70
CA ASP A 221 -8.95 -9.37 -15.39
C ASP A 221 -9.76 -8.69 -14.28
N VAL A 222 -10.24 -7.47 -14.54
CA VAL A 222 -11.12 -6.72 -13.61
C VAL A 222 -12.43 -7.47 -13.37
N ALA A 223 -13.06 -8.00 -14.42
CA ALA A 223 -14.30 -8.77 -14.29
C ALA A 223 -14.10 -10.05 -13.47
N ILE A 224 -13.01 -10.78 -13.70
CA ILE A 224 -12.66 -11.99 -12.93
C ILE A 224 -12.42 -11.61 -11.46
N ALA A 225 -11.64 -10.55 -11.19
CA ALA A 225 -11.42 -10.07 -9.81
C ALA A 225 -12.73 -9.72 -9.10
N ALA A 226 -13.69 -9.09 -9.78
CA ALA A 226 -15.01 -8.78 -9.22
C ALA A 226 -15.79 -10.07 -8.91
N MET A 227 -15.80 -11.05 -9.81
CA MET A 227 -16.46 -12.36 -9.59
C MET A 227 -15.84 -13.13 -8.41
N LEU A 228 -14.53 -12.98 -8.19
CA LEU A 228 -13.80 -13.58 -7.06
C LEU A 228 -13.95 -12.78 -5.75
N GLY A 229 -14.66 -11.64 -5.77
CA GLY A 229 -15.11 -10.93 -4.57
C GLY A 229 -14.44 -9.57 -4.30
N ALA A 230 -13.63 -9.04 -5.23
CA ALA A 230 -13.04 -7.71 -5.14
C ALA A 230 -14.07 -6.59 -5.41
N LYS A 231 -13.83 -5.39 -4.87
CA LYS A 231 -14.62 -4.16 -5.00
C LYS A 231 -13.74 -2.91 -5.04
#